data_AF-B8ACZ2-F1
#
_entry.id   AF-B8ACZ2-F1
#
_cell.length_a   1.000
_cell.length_b   1.000
_cell.length_c   1.000
_cell.angle_alpha   90.00
_cell.angle_beta   90.00
_cell.angle_gamma   90.00
#
_symmetry.space_group_name_H-M   'P 1'
#
loop_
_entity.id
_entity.type
_entity.pdbx_description
1 polymer ?
#
loop_
_entity_poly.entity_id
_entity_poly.type
_entity_poly.pdbx_seq_one_letter_code
_entity_poly.pdbx_strand_id
1 'polypeptide(L)'
;MVQKPEWNTHEEVKEVHLKQNVPAPSSYLHKSSNTQEEVKEVHVKENVPAPSSYLLKSSSLEFGVIHQGYVGRKNRYGYFGVSGPLPKIKGIRKLDFDLVGSGDCTVGRRDFGLGCFAGEPFFVPDNIDGYGNEDSGYVVCYTHEEDTGESWFVVMDAKSPELDIVAEVQLPSRIPYGFHGIFVKQAELLAQQ
;
A
#
# COMPACT_ATOMS: atom_id res chain seq x y z
N MET A 1 -17.64 28.37 6.83
CA MET A 1 -18.41 27.64 5.80
C MET A 1 -17.52 27.49 4.59
N VAL A 2 -16.89 26.33 4.43
CA VAL A 2 -16.12 26.01 3.21
C VAL A 2 -17.13 25.35 2.27
N GLN A 3 -17.39 25.97 1.11
CA GLN A 3 -18.25 25.40 0.09
C GLN A 3 -17.67 24.06 -0.37
N LYS A 4 -18.51 23.01 -0.36
CA LYS A 4 -18.22 21.76 -1.06
C LYS A 4 -18.16 22.04 -2.56
N PRO A 5 -17.25 21.41 -3.33
CA PRO A 5 -17.41 21.34 -4.77
C PRO A 5 -18.70 20.56 -5.06
N GLU A 6 -19.63 21.18 -5.77
CA GLU A 6 -20.77 20.48 -6.37
C GLU A 6 -20.23 19.63 -7.53
N TRP A 7 -20.26 18.32 -7.38
CA TRP A 7 -19.91 17.39 -8.45
C TRP A 7 -21.07 17.35 -9.44
N ASN A 8 -20.96 18.08 -10.55
CA ASN A 8 -21.80 17.83 -11.71
C ASN A 8 -21.53 16.41 -12.20
N THR A 9 -22.60 15.64 -12.38
CA THR A 9 -22.64 14.20 -12.68
C THR A 9 -22.16 13.82 -14.09
N HIS A 10 -21.25 14.58 -14.68
CA HIS A 10 -20.76 14.40 -16.06
C HIS A 10 -19.23 14.53 -16.22
N GLU A 11 -18.44 14.57 -15.14
CA GLU A 11 -16.98 14.67 -15.26
C GLU A 11 -16.30 13.30 -15.11
N GLU A 12 -16.04 12.63 -16.24
CA GLU A 12 -15.22 11.41 -16.27
C GLU A 12 -13.75 11.75 -15.98
N VAL A 13 -13.30 11.46 -14.76
CA VAL A 13 -11.87 11.26 -14.47
C VAL A 13 -11.47 9.95 -15.15
N LYS A 14 -10.64 10.01 -16.19
CA LYS A 14 -10.26 8.83 -16.97
C LYS A 14 -9.22 7.97 -16.25
N GLU A 15 -8.27 8.61 -15.57
CA GLU A 15 -7.17 7.91 -14.89
C GLU A 15 -6.82 8.57 -13.56
N VAL A 16 -6.66 7.73 -12.54
CA VAL A 16 -6.15 8.08 -11.22
C VAL A 16 -4.77 7.44 -11.06
N HIS A 17 -3.74 8.25 -10.89
CA HIS A 17 -2.37 7.76 -10.68
C HIS A 17 -1.95 8.07 -9.24
N LEU A 18 -1.46 7.04 -8.53
CA LEU A 18 -0.76 7.23 -7.28
C LEU A 18 0.72 7.48 -7.61
N LYS A 19 1.15 8.72 -7.43
CA LYS A 19 2.58 9.06 -7.56
C LYS A 19 3.19 9.09 -6.18
N GLN A 20 4.14 8.18 -5.96
CA GLN A 20 5.08 8.23 -4.85
C GLN A 20 6.35 8.94 -5.35
N ASN A 21 6.83 9.92 -4.60
CA ASN A 21 8.09 10.58 -4.93
C ASN A 21 9.24 9.73 -4.38
N VAL A 22 9.76 8.82 -5.19
CA VAL A 22 10.83 7.89 -4.80
C VAL A 22 12.19 8.57 -4.99
N PRO A 23 13.04 8.71 -3.94
CA PRO A 23 14.42 9.14 -4.10
C PRO A 23 15.17 8.24 -5.09
N ALA A 24 16.24 8.75 -5.71
CA ALA A 24 17.06 7.92 -6.59
C ALA A 24 17.62 6.69 -5.83
N PRO A 25 17.85 5.53 -6.48
CA PRO A 25 18.46 4.36 -5.84
C PRO A 25 19.76 4.68 -5.08
N SER A 26 20.54 5.65 -5.58
CA SER A 26 21.77 6.13 -4.96
C SER A 26 21.56 6.82 -3.60
N SER A 27 20.42 7.48 -3.38
CA SER A 27 20.09 8.13 -2.10
C SER A 27 19.73 7.17 -0.97
N TYR A 28 19.36 5.92 -1.27
CA TYR A 28 19.20 4.89 -0.24
C TYR A 28 20.56 4.39 0.28
N LEU A 29 21.59 4.42 -0.57
CA LEU A 29 22.94 3.95 -0.26
C LEU A 29 23.83 5.06 0.32
N HIS A 30 23.66 6.29 -0.15
CA HIS A 30 24.35 7.47 0.38
C HIS A 30 23.42 8.20 1.33
N LYS A 31 23.78 8.26 2.62
CA LYS A 31 23.05 8.97 3.70
C LYS A 31 22.92 10.48 3.43
N SER A 32 22.15 10.90 2.43
CA SER A 32 21.91 12.31 2.13
C SER A 32 20.42 12.62 1.98
N SER A 33 19.99 13.45 2.93
CA SER A 33 18.80 14.31 2.97
C SER A 33 17.43 13.69 3.25
N ASN A 34 16.76 14.39 4.17
CA ASN A 34 15.45 14.20 4.77
C ASN A 34 14.33 14.32 3.73
N THR A 35 14.22 13.34 2.84
CA THR A 35 13.16 13.27 1.84
C THR A 35 11.92 12.66 2.49
N GLN A 36 10.85 13.44 2.59
CA GLN A 36 9.53 12.90 2.95
C GLN A 36 8.92 12.31 1.69
N GLU A 37 8.49 11.05 1.78
CA GLU A 37 7.79 10.39 0.69
C GLU A 37 6.30 10.75 0.77
N GLU A 38 5.83 11.43 -0.26
CA GLU A 38 4.43 11.83 -0.39
C GLU A 38 3.75 10.95 -1.44
N VAL A 39 2.55 10.48 -1.12
CA VAL A 39 1.65 9.87 -2.10
C VAL A 39 0.65 10.93 -2.54
N LYS A 40 0.48 11.07 -3.86
CA LYS A 40 -0.50 12.00 -4.46
C LYS A 40 -1.46 11.24 -5.35
N GLU A 41 -2.73 11.56 -5.23
CA GLU A 41 -3.72 11.18 -6.23
C GLU A 41 -3.70 12.23 -7.34
N VAL A 42 -3.36 11.80 -8.56
CA VAL A 42 -3.30 12.67 -9.73
C VAL A 42 -4.42 12.32 -10.67
N HIS A 43 -5.23 13.31 -11.03
CA HIS A 43 -6.30 13.19 -12.01
C HIS A 43 -5.85 13.83 -13.32
N VAL A 44 -5.91 13.05 -14.39
CA VAL A 44 -5.62 13.51 -15.75
C VAL A 44 -6.91 13.53 -16.54
N LYS A 45 -7.22 14.68 -17.15
CA LYS A 45 -8.37 14.85 -18.04
C LYS A 45 -7.89 15.10 -19.46
N GLU A 46 -8.47 14.40 -20.42
CA GLU A 46 -8.18 14.64 -21.84
C GLU A 46 -8.60 16.07 -22.22
N ASN A 47 -7.79 16.75 -23.03
CA ASN A 47 -8.00 18.15 -23.44
C ASN A 47 -7.91 19.19 -22.29
N VAL A 48 -7.48 18.78 -21.08
CA VAL A 48 -7.08 19.71 -20.02
C VAL A 48 -5.56 19.69 -19.92
N PRO A 49 -4.87 20.82 -20.19
CA PRO A 49 -3.41 20.84 -20.32
C PRO A 49 -2.67 20.62 -19.00
N ALA A 50 -3.33 20.75 -17.84
CA ALA A 50 -2.73 20.59 -16.53
C ALA A 50 -3.48 19.55 -15.68
N PRO A 51 -2.79 18.55 -15.11
CA PRO A 51 -3.41 17.61 -14.18
C PRO A 51 -3.75 18.31 -12.86
N SER A 52 -4.80 17.84 -12.18
CA SER A 52 -5.06 18.19 -10.77
C SER A 52 -4.46 17.11 -9.87
N SER A 53 -3.90 17.52 -8.73
CA SER A 53 -3.31 16.59 -7.76
C SER A 53 -3.78 16.86 -6.35
N TYR A 54 -4.09 15.80 -5.60
CA TYR A 54 -4.48 15.85 -4.21
C TYR A 54 -3.45 15.13 -3.35
N LEU A 55 -2.92 15.82 -2.34
CA LEU A 55 -2.01 15.21 -1.37
C LEU A 55 -2.79 14.26 -0.45
N LEU A 56 -2.31 13.04 -0.32
CA LEU A 56 -2.80 12.10 0.68
C LEU A 56 -2.14 12.48 2.01
N LYS A 57 -2.89 13.16 2.90
CA LYS A 57 -2.42 13.48 4.24
C LYS A 57 -2.17 12.18 5.01
N SER A 58 -0.92 11.76 5.06
CA SER A 58 -0.50 10.54 5.73
C SER A 58 0.94 10.66 6.21
N SER A 59 1.37 9.70 7.03
CA SER A 59 2.79 9.46 7.33
C SER A 59 3.60 9.23 6.04
N SER A 60 4.93 9.24 6.08
CA SER A 60 5.74 8.86 4.90
C SER A 60 5.36 7.44 4.48
N LEU A 61 4.83 7.26 3.26
CA LEU A 61 4.25 6.01 2.76
C LEU A 61 4.99 5.52 1.52
N GLU A 62 5.23 4.20 1.48
CA GLU A 62 5.97 3.52 0.42
C GLU A 62 5.36 2.19 0.02
N PHE A 63 5.85 1.59 -1.07
CA PHE A 63 5.52 0.23 -1.51
C PHE A 63 4.01 -0.01 -1.58
N GLY A 64 3.29 0.91 -2.23
CA GLY A 64 1.84 0.86 -2.36
C GLY A 64 1.38 -0.33 -3.20
N VAL A 65 0.47 -1.13 -2.64
CA VAL A 65 -0.20 -2.24 -3.32
C VAL A 65 -1.71 -2.04 -3.34
N ILE A 66 -2.35 -2.47 -4.41
CA ILE A 66 -3.82 -2.50 -4.57
C ILE A 66 -4.28 -3.93 -4.85
N HIS A 67 -5.59 -4.17 -4.80
CA HIS A 67 -6.15 -5.41 -5.28
C HIS A 67 -5.80 -5.62 -6.77
N GLN A 68 -5.05 -6.68 -7.11
CA GLN A 68 -4.53 -6.90 -8.46
C GLN A 68 -5.60 -6.97 -9.57
N GLY A 69 -6.80 -7.47 -9.25
CA GLY A 69 -7.97 -7.43 -10.15
C GLY A 69 -8.52 -6.03 -10.50
N TYR A 70 -8.05 -4.98 -9.83
CA TYR A 70 -8.40 -3.58 -10.10
C TYR A 70 -7.26 -2.79 -10.75
N VAL A 71 -6.14 -3.41 -11.12
CA VAL A 71 -5.06 -2.75 -11.86
C VAL A 71 -5.60 -2.19 -13.18
N GLY A 72 -5.34 -0.90 -13.42
CA GLY A 72 -5.84 -0.16 -14.59
C GLY A 72 -7.33 0.18 -14.54
N ARG A 73 -7.98 0.02 -13.38
CA ARG A 73 -9.40 0.37 -13.15
C ARG A 73 -9.52 1.28 -11.94
N LYS A 74 -10.66 1.96 -11.78
CA LYS A 74 -10.94 2.69 -10.54
C LYS A 74 -10.92 1.70 -9.37
N ASN A 75 -10.11 1.99 -8.37
CA ASN A 75 -9.99 1.26 -7.12
C ASN A 75 -10.17 2.23 -5.95
N ARG A 76 -10.75 1.76 -4.85
CA ARG A 76 -11.01 2.55 -3.64
C ARG A 76 -9.91 2.35 -2.60
N TYR A 77 -9.31 1.16 -2.51
CA TYR A 77 -8.38 0.84 -1.43
C TYR A 77 -6.95 0.65 -1.93
N GLY A 78 -6.00 1.07 -1.09
CA GLY A 78 -4.59 0.78 -1.25
C GLY A 78 -3.91 0.54 0.09
N TYR A 79 -2.87 -0.28 0.10
CA TYR A 79 -2.12 -0.67 1.29
C TYR A 79 -0.66 -0.26 1.11
N PHE A 80 -0.10 0.43 2.10
CA PHE A 80 1.20 1.07 1.99
C PHE A 80 2.04 0.78 3.22
N GLY A 81 3.35 0.58 3.03
CA GLY A 81 4.32 0.59 4.12
C GLY A 81 4.51 2.00 4.65
N VAL A 82 4.66 2.14 5.96
CA VAL A 82 5.07 3.39 6.61
C VAL A 82 6.60 3.41 6.71
N SER A 83 7.24 4.43 6.14
CA SER A 83 8.70 4.57 6.19
C SER A 83 9.21 4.60 7.63
N GLY A 84 10.14 3.71 7.93
CA GLY A 84 11.04 3.74 9.09
C GLY A 84 12.43 4.26 8.70
N PRO A 85 13.46 4.03 9.51
CA PRO A 85 14.84 4.30 9.10
C PRO A 85 15.16 3.50 7.83
N LEU A 86 15.52 4.16 6.74
CA LEU A 86 15.75 3.50 5.45
C LEU A 86 16.67 2.27 5.57
N PRO A 87 16.35 1.13 4.91
CA PRO A 87 15.21 0.86 4.01
C PRO A 87 14.04 0.16 4.71
N LYS A 88 13.72 0.50 5.97
CA LYS A 88 12.82 -0.29 6.81
C LYS A 88 11.39 0.23 6.77
N ILE A 89 10.41 -0.67 6.77
CA ILE A 89 8.99 -0.34 6.94
C ILE A 89 8.61 -0.60 8.41
N LYS A 90 8.07 0.38 9.12
CA LYS A 90 7.71 0.26 10.55
C LYS A 90 6.24 -0.07 10.82
N GLY A 91 5.42 -0.07 9.77
CA GLY A 91 3.99 -0.30 9.86
C GLY A 91 3.34 -0.32 8.49
N ILE A 92 2.05 -0.62 8.44
CA ILE A 92 1.22 -0.63 7.23
C ILE A 92 0.02 0.30 7.44
N ARG A 93 -0.42 0.97 6.38
CA ARG A 93 -1.65 1.76 6.34
C ARG A 93 -2.53 1.29 5.19
N LYS A 94 -3.83 1.18 5.46
CA LYS A 94 -4.88 1.03 4.45
C LYS A 94 -5.49 2.41 4.22
N LEU A 95 -5.47 2.87 2.98
CA LEU A 95 -6.07 4.12 2.55
C LEU A 95 -7.39 3.86 1.81
N ASP A 96 -8.34 4.76 1.97
CA ASP A 96 -9.58 4.86 1.20
C ASP A 96 -9.52 6.09 0.30
N PHE A 97 -9.34 5.86 -1.00
CA PHE A 97 -9.17 6.92 -2.00
C PHE A 97 -10.45 7.71 -2.26
N ASP A 98 -11.63 7.18 -1.94
CA ASP A 98 -12.86 7.98 -2.03
C ASP A 98 -12.92 9.07 -0.93
N LEU A 99 -12.06 9.01 0.09
CA LEU A 99 -11.93 10.04 1.13
C LEU A 99 -10.92 11.16 0.78
N VAL A 100 -10.27 11.09 -0.38
CA VAL A 100 -9.27 12.08 -0.79
C VAL A 100 -9.88 13.47 -0.90
N GLY A 101 -9.13 14.47 -0.43
CA GLY A 101 -9.59 15.85 -0.31
C GLY A 101 -10.47 16.13 0.92
N SER A 102 -10.95 15.10 1.64
CA SER A 102 -11.81 15.26 2.82
C SER A 102 -11.06 15.25 4.16
N GLY A 103 -9.78 14.89 4.18
CA GLY A 103 -8.99 14.81 5.41
C GLY A 103 -7.93 13.71 5.38
N ASP A 104 -7.74 13.03 6.51
CA ASP A 104 -7.00 11.77 6.57
C ASP A 104 -7.82 10.68 5.87
N CYS A 105 -7.18 9.93 4.98
CA CYS A 105 -7.78 8.85 4.21
C CYS A 105 -7.45 7.48 4.78
N THR A 106 -6.73 7.42 5.90
CA THR A 106 -6.37 6.17 6.58
C THR A 106 -7.61 5.55 7.22
N VAL A 107 -7.96 4.34 6.77
CA VAL A 107 -9.08 3.54 7.29
C VAL A 107 -8.62 2.24 7.97
N GLY A 108 -7.34 1.91 7.87
CA GLY A 108 -6.74 0.79 8.60
C GLY A 108 -5.26 1.01 8.89
N ARG A 109 -4.75 0.44 9.99
CA ARG A 109 -3.34 0.60 10.39
C ARG A 109 -2.77 -0.62 11.10
N ARG A 110 -1.48 -0.84 10.94
CA ARG A 110 -0.66 -1.73 11.78
C ARG A 110 0.67 -1.07 12.03
N ASP A 111 1.09 -0.99 13.28
CA ASP A 111 2.47 -0.65 13.65
C ASP A 111 3.12 -1.89 14.27
N PHE A 112 4.35 -2.21 13.88
CA PHE A 112 5.02 -3.45 14.30
C PHE A 112 5.77 -3.32 15.63
N GLY A 113 5.83 -2.11 16.20
CA GLY A 113 6.55 -1.85 17.45
C GLY A 113 8.02 -1.49 17.23
N LEU A 114 8.74 -1.27 18.34
CA LEU A 114 10.17 -0.93 18.30
C LEU A 114 10.99 -2.16 17.92
N GLY A 115 11.97 -1.99 17.03
CA GLY A 115 12.89 -3.07 16.63
C GLY A 115 12.30 -4.09 15.65
N CYS A 116 11.00 -4.03 15.36
CA CYS A 116 10.34 -4.89 14.38
C CYS A 116 9.96 -4.12 13.12
N PHE A 117 10.36 -4.64 11.97
CA PHE A 117 10.16 -4.01 10.66
C PHE A 117 9.61 -5.00 9.65
N ALA A 118 8.91 -4.49 8.64
CA ALA A 118 8.32 -5.28 7.58
C ALA A 118 9.02 -5.06 6.22
N GLY A 119 8.72 -5.96 5.28
CA GLY A 119 8.90 -5.75 3.84
C GLY A 119 7.65 -5.17 3.18
N GLU A 120 7.64 -5.14 1.84
CA GLU A 120 6.50 -4.71 1.04
C GLU A 120 5.21 -5.45 1.46
N PRO A 121 4.10 -4.73 1.72
CA PRO A 121 2.80 -5.36 1.89
C PRO A 121 2.29 -5.88 0.54
N PHE A 122 1.61 -7.02 0.56
CA PHE A 122 0.94 -7.58 -0.62
C PHE A 122 -0.52 -7.91 -0.30
N PHE A 123 -1.45 -7.56 -1.19
CA PHE A 123 -2.86 -7.90 -1.04
C PHE A 123 -3.20 -9.21 -1.74
N VAL A 124 -3.84 -10.13 -1.03
CA VAL A 124 -4.31 -11.43 -1.52
C VAL A 124 -5.84 -11.51 -1.36
N PRO A 125 -6.63 -11.58 -2.44
CA PRO A 125 -8.08 -11.70 -2.34
C PRO A 125 -8.49 -13.04 -1.72
N ASP A 126 -9.55 -13.05 -0.91
CA ASP A 126 -10.14 -14.28 -0.35
C ASP A 126 -11.03 -15.04 -1.38
N ASN A 127 -11.40 -14.37 -2.47
CA ASN A 127 -12.25 -14.87 -3.53
C ASN A 127 -11.46 -15.07 -4.84
N ILE A 128 -11.43 -16.30 -5.35
CA ILE A 128 -10.71 -16.58 -6.60
C ILE A 128 -11.47 -16.03 -7.81
N ASP A 129 -12.80 -15.95 -7.71
CA ASP A 129 -13.71 -15.57 -8.80
C ASP A 129 -14.00 -14.06 -8.89
N GLY A 130 -13.41 -13.26 -8.01
CA GLY A 130 -13.56 -11.79 -8.00
C GLY A 130 -14.91 -11.27 -7.50
N TYR A 131 -15.78 -12.13 -6.95
CA TYR A 131 -17.05 -11.74 -6.34
C TYR A 131 -16.89 -11.33 -4.88
N GLY A 132 -16.94 -10.04 -4.58
CA GLY A 132 -16.83 -9.52 -3.21
C GLY A 132 -16.52 -8.03 -3.17
N ASN A 133 -16.34 -7.49 -1.96
CA ASN A 133 -15.84 -6.13 -1.80
C ASN A 133 -14.36 -6.10 -2.23
N GLU A 134 -13.90 -4.96 -2.73
CA GLU A 134 -12.51 -4.76 -3.17
C GLU A 134 -11.47 -5.10 -2.09
N ASP A 135 -11.82 -4.94 -0.81
CA ASP A 135 -10.97 -5.27 0.34
C ASP A 135 -11.29 -6.62 1.00
N SER A 136 -12.11 -7.47 0.36
CA SER A 136 -12.30 -8.87 0.79
C SER A 136 -11.02 -9.66 0.51
N GLY A 137 -10.22 -9.89 1.56
CA GLY A 137 -8.95 -10.59 1.44
C GLY A 137 -8.02 -10.32 2.61
N TYR A 138 -6.74 -10.52 2.34
CA TYR A 138 -5.68 -10.44 3.33
C TYR A 138 -4.57 -9.53 2.85
N VAL A 139 -3.95 -8.82 3.80
CA VAL A 139 -2.65 -8.18 3.57
C VAL A 139 -1.59 -9.08 4.17
N VAL A 140 -0.58 -9.43 3.39
CA VAL A 140 0.53 -10.27 3.83
C VAL A 140 1.84 -9.50 3.73
N CYS A 141 2.77 -9.78 4.64
CA CYS A 141 4.14 -9.29 4.54
C CYS A 141 5.10 -10.17 5.34
N TYR A 142 6.39 -10.02 5.08
CA TYR A 142 7.42 -10.52 5.97
C TYR A 142 7.72 -9.48 7.04
N THR A 143 7.85 -9.90 8.29
CA THR A 143 8.36 -9.08 9.40
C THR A 143 9.68 -9.62 9.90
N HIS A 144 10.46 -8.75 10.52
CA HIS A 144 11.79 -9.03 11.05
C HIS A 144 12.00 -8.27 12.35
N GLU A 145 12.30 -9.01 13.42
CA GLU A 145 12.74 -8.46 14.69
C GLU A 145 14.27 -8.41 14.72
N GLU A 146 14.83 -7.20 14.83
CA GLU A 146 16.27 -6.99 14.68
C GLU A 146 17.08 -7.52 15.87
N ASP A 147 16.50 -7.48 17.07
CA ASP A 147 17.18 -7.90 18.30
C ASP A 147 17.37 -9.42 18.38
N THR A 148 16.36 -10.18 17.95
CA THR A 148 16.36 -11.65 17.98
C THR A 148 16.84 -12.27 16.68
N GLY A 149 16.80 -11.52 15.58
CA GLY A 149 17.10 -12.05 14.25
C GLY A 149 15.93 -12.80 13.62
N GLU A 150 14.79 -12.90 14.31
CA GLU A 150 13.65 -13.70 13.87
C GLU A 150 12.92 -13.04 12.69
N SER A 151 12.29 -13.86 11.87
CA SER A 151 11.44 -13.41 10.78
C SER A 151 10.15 -14.19 10.75
N TRP A 152 9.06 -13.49 10.42
CA TRP A 152 7.73 -14.08 10.36
C TRP A 152 7.08 -13.72 9.02
N PHE A 153 6.27 -14.62 8.50
CA PHE A 153 5.29 -14.30 7.48
C PHE A 153 3.95 -14.04 8.17
N VAL A 154 3.43 -12.82 8.07
CA VAL A 154 2.19 -12.41 8.74
C VAL A 154 1.06 -12.27 7.73
N VAL A 155 -0.12 -12.70 8.14
CA VAL A 155 -1.38 -12.61 7.37
C VAL A 155 -2.36 -11.77 8.18
N MET A 156 -2.81 -10.66 7.62
CA MET A 156 -3.69 -9.69 8.26
C MET A 156 -5.03 -9.62 7.54
N ASP A 157 -6.12 -9.50 8.30
CA ASP A 157 -7.45 -9.21 7.74
C ASP A 157 -7.45 -7.80 7.13
N ALA A 158 -7.67 -7.72 5.81
CA ALA A 158 -7.63 -6.47 5.08
C ALA A 158 -8.82 -5.54 5.40
N LYS A 159 -9.91 -6.06 5.98
CA LYS A 159 -11.08 -5.27 6.41
C LYS A 159 -10.94 -4.70 7.81
N SER A 160 -10.08 -5.29 8.63
CA SER A 160 -9.89 -4.83 10.00
C SER A 160 -9.32 -3.40 10.02
N PRO A 161 -9.91 -2.48 10.80
CA PRO A 161 -9.34 -1.15 11.03
C PRO A 161 -7.95 -1.16 11.69
N GLU A 162 -7.59 -2.26 12.35
CA GLU A 162 -6.27 -2.44 12.98
C GLU A 162 -5.42 -3.48 12.23
N LEU A 163 -5.85 -3.90 11.02
CA LEU A 163 -5.23 -4.93 10.19
C LEU A 163 -4.86 -6.17 11.02
N ASP A 164 -5.82 -6.70 11.79
CA ASP A 164 -5.65 -7.81 12.73
C ASP A 164 -4.87 -8.97 12.12
N ILE A 165 -3.81 -9.44 12.81
CA ILE A 165 -3.06 -10.63 12.39
C ILE A 165 -3.96 -11.84 12.67
N VAL A 166 -4.35 -12.54 11.61
CA VAL A 166 -5.20 -13.74 11.68
C VAL A 166 -4.39 -15.02 11.57
N ALA A 167 -3.16 -14.95 11.05
CA ALA A 167 -2.20 -16.03 11.05
C ALA A 167 -0.76 -15.48 10.95
N GLU A 168 0.19 -16.20 11.52
CA GLU A 168 1.62 -15.92 11.40
C GLU A 168 2.42 -17.22 11.33
N VAL A 169 3.51 -17.20 10.58
CA VAL A 169 4.41 -18.34 10.41
C VAL A 169 5.83 -17.89 10.70
N GLN A 170 6.44 -18.45 11.74
CA GLN A 170 7.86 -18.24 12.02
C GLN A 170 8.69 -18.89 10.91
N LEU A 171 9.67 -18.16 10.39
CA LEU A 171 10.57 -18.65 9.35
C LEU A 171 11.82 -19.26 9.99
N PRO A 172 12.41 -20.30 9.35
CA PRO A 172 13.57 -21.00 9.91
C PRO A 172 14.85 -20.16 9.89
N SER A 173 14.85 -19.03 9.18
CA SER A 173 15.98 -18.13 9.06
C SER A 173 15.53 -16.72 8.75
N ARG A 174 16.40 -15.76 9.06
CA ARG A 174 16.20 -14.34 8.75
C ARG A 174 15.95 -14.11 7.26
N ILE A 175 14.91 -13.33 6.95
CA ILE A 175 14.68 -12.77 5.61
C ILE A 175 15.31 -11.37 5.55
N PRO A 176 16.27 -11.12 4.65
CA PRO A 176 16.82 -9.78 4.45
C PRO A 176 15.78 -8.79 3.93
N TYR A 177 16.02 -7.50 4.16
CA TYR A 177 15.21 -6.44 3.55
C TYR A 177 15.27 -6.56 2.03
N GLY A 178 14.09 -6.75 1.42
CA GLY A 178 13.91 -6.91 -0.02
C GLY A 178 13.23 -5.71 -0.65
N PHE A 179 12.86 -5.87 -1.92
CA PHE A 179 12.04 -4.92 -2.66
C PHE A 179 10.69 -5.57 -2.97
N HIS A 180 10.42 -5.83 -4.25
CA HIS A 180 9.12 -6.26 -4.70
C HIS A 180 8.96 -7.78 -4.67
N GLY A 181 7.76 -8.22 -4.28
CA GLY A 181 7.31 -9.60 -4.34
C GLY A 181 6.15 -9.78 -5.31
N ILE A 182 5.84 -11.05 -5.60
CA ILE A 182 4.61 -11.43 -6.30
C ILE A 182 3.93 -12.56 -5.53
N PHE A 183 2.60 -12.59 -5.59
CA PHE A 183 1.82 -13.74 -5.16
C PHE A 183 1.30 -14.47 -6.40
N VAL A 184 1.62 -15.75 -6.53
CA VAL A 184 1.21 -16.57 -7.66
C VAL A 184 0.12 -17.54 -7.21
N LYS A 185 -1.04 -17.51 -7.86
CA LYS A 185 -2.16 -18.41 -7.57
C LYS A 185 -1.82 -19.83 -8.03
N GLN A 186 -2.43 -20.81 -7.38
CA GLN A 186 -2.28 -22.21 -7.77
C GLN A 186 -2.64 -22.45 -9.25
N ALA A 187 -3.72 -21.85 -9.74
CA ALA A 187 -4.13 -21.96 -11.15
C ALA A 187 -3.06 -21.42 -12.12
N GLU A 188 -2.40 -20.32 -11.77
CA GLU A 188 -1.32 -19.73 -12.57
C GLU A 188 -0.07 -20.62 -12.58
N LEU A 189 0.26 -21.24 -11.44
CA LEU A 189 1.34 -22.22 -11.36
C LEU A 189 1.05 -23.47 -12.20
N LEU A 190 -0.18 -23.97 -12.18
CA LEU A 190 -0.58 -25.16 -12.94
C LEU A 190 -0.58 -24.90 -14.46
N ALA A 191 -0.85 -23.68 -14.89
CA ALA A 191 -0.84 -23.30 -16.30
C ALA A 191 0.56 -23.17 -16.92
N GLN A 192 1.63 -23.32 -16.12
CA GLN A 192 3.03 -23.29 -16.60
C GLN A 192 3.55 -24.67 -17.04
N GLN A 193 2.73 -25.72 -16.91
CA GLN A 193 3.04 -27.10 -17.29
C GLN A 193 2.56 -27.40 -18.71
#